data_AF-A0A7X9UJD6-F1
#
_entry.id   AF-A0A7X9UJD6-F1
#
_cell.length_a   1.000
_cell.length_b   1.000
_cell.length_c   1.000
_cell.angle_alpha   90.00
_cell.angle_beta   90.00
_cell.angle_gamma   90.00
#
_symmetry.space_group_name_H-M   'P 1'
#
loop_
_entity.id
_entity.type
_entity.pdbx_description
1 polymer ?
#
loop_
_entity_poly.entity_id
_entity_poly.type
_entity_poly.pdbx_seq_one_letter_code
_entity_poly.pdbx_strand_id
1 'polypeptide(L)'
;MYSELQESITRLKITHLFGSENVDIPMDNGIKILMGENGTGKTTILNILYYSLTLNYIKLVKLPFESVEISFGTGESLKIKKSDLNRFFILDNDHFLTHKIYAKLNPQEISRLVILARTQRLSEFKETIEDEFHDFPYPSRLLYSELREMGIKKSDEKLFFAHQEIIKNAIKDEILYFPTYRRIEEDLSNLGISNKTKINDELLIKFGLTDVEKLIEKIKNEINDISIKWFSKVNGEMLSQLITGIEVTEEMRESVRNQETLKIVLGRIGSNLKMKDKEKIYNLVSADDFYLREGHDPLVYFLSNLIKIYDQQKELDNAIKNFADACNEYLKVSKKEFVYDESNVELKLYRKKGNGDREELTLNTLSSGEKQIVSLFSRLYLDPTESKFIIIFDEPELSLSTEWQNRLLPDILKSKKCSFLLAVTHSPFIFENDLDDFARGLEMYIREVD
;
A
#
# COMPACT_ATOMS: atom_id res chain seq x y z
N MET A 1 -11.08 -11.50 -18.33
CA MET A 1 -9.86 -11.71 -17.52
C MET A 1 -9.96 -11.10 -16.12
N TYR A 2 -10.90 -10.18 -15.86
CA TYR A 2 -10.99 -9.43 -14.58
C TYR A 2 -12.24 -9.74 -13.73
N SER A 3 -12.78 -10.96 -13.82
CA SER A 3 -14.02 -11.38 -13.14
C SER A 3 -13.95 -11.49 -11.61
N GLU A 4 -12.80 -11.16 -11.01
CA GLU A 4 -12.55 -11.22 -9.55
C GLU A 4 -12.64 -9.85 -8.85
N LEU A 5 -12.92 -8.77 -9.60
CA LEU A 5 -13.09 -7.44 -9.02
C LEU A 5 -14.44 -7.31 -8.33
N GLN A 6 -14.45 -6.71 -7.14
CA GLN A 6 -15.67 -6.47 -6.38
C GLN A 6 -16.27 -5.13 -6.80
N GLU A 7 -17.60 -5.08 -6.92
CA GLU A 7 -18.34 -3.83 -7.09
C GLU A 7 -18.42 -3.07 -5.76
N SER A 8 -17.28 -2.75 -5.14
CA SER A 8 -17.26 -2.02 -3.87
C SER A 8 -17.94 -0.65 -4.02
N ILE A 9 -17.63 0.08 -5.09
CA ILE A 9 -18.24 1.34 -5.48
C ILE A 9 -18.95 1.14 -6.83
N THR A 10 -20.26 1.43 -6.88
CA THR A 10 -21.09 1.19 -8.08
C THR A 10 -21.46 2.47 -8.81
N ARG A 11 -21.53 3.62 -8.13
CA ARG A 11 -21.92 4.88 -8.76
C ARG A 11 -21.46 6.09 -7.96
N LEU A 12 -21.06 7.14 -8.68
CA LEU A 12 -20.76 8.46 -8.13
C LEU A 12 -21.70 9.50 -8.74
N LYS A 13 -22.43 10.23 -7.91
CA LYS A 13 -23.23 11.38 -8.30
C LYS A 13 -22.75 12.64 -7.59
N ILE A 14 -22.57 13.72 -8.33
CA ILE A 14 -22.23 15.03 -7.80
C ILE A 14 -23.24 16.03 -8.34
N THR A 15 -23.82 16.84 -7.47
CA THR A 15 -24.82 17.84 -7.83
C THR A 15 -24.23 19.24 -7.73
N HIS A 16 -24.50 20.10 -8.73
CA HIS A 16 -24.01 21.48 -8.83
C HIS A 16 -22.49 21.60 -8.62
N LEU A 17 -21.72 20.71 -9.25
CA LEU A 17 -20.29 20.87 -9.43
C LEU A 17 -20.00 22.18 -10.19
N PHE A 18 -19.05 22.96 -9.69
CA PHE A 18 -18.74 24.33 -10.16
C PHE A 18 -19.96 25.28 -10.20
N GLY A 19 -21.06 24.93 -9.52
CA GLY A 19 -22.30 25.69 -9.47
C GLY A 19 -23.33 25.35 -10.54
N SER A 20 -22.92 24.76 -11.67
CA SER A 20 -23.79 24.58 -12.86
C SER A 20 -23.78 23.18 -13.46
N GLU A 21 -23.02 22.23 -12.92
CA GLU A 21 -22.86 20.91 -13.54
C GLU A 21 -23.32 19.77 -12.61
N ASN A 22 -24.09 18.83 -13.14
CA ASN A 22 -24.39 17.57 -12.48
C ASN A 22 -23.56 16.45 -13.10
N VAL A 23 -22.90 15.66 -12.26
CA VAL A 23 -22.07 14.52 -12.67
C VAL A 23 -22.74 13.22 -12.23
N ASP A 24 -22.83 12.24 -13.12
CA ASP A 24 -23.40 10.92 -12.83
C ASP A 24 -22.60 9.81 -13.53
N ILE A 25 -21.68 9.19 -12.78
CA ILE A 25 -20.73 8.20 -13.30
C ILE A 25 -21.07 6.81 -12.74
N PRO A 26 -21.54 5.86 -13.57
CA PRO A 26 -21.65 4.45 -13.21
C PRO A 26 -20.27 3.79 -13.21
N MET A 27 -19.99 2.97 -12.20
CA MET A 27 -18.69 2.34 -11.92
C MET A 27 -18.75 0.81 -12.05
N ASP A 28 -19.48 0.33 -13.07
CA ASP A 28 -19.71 -1.10 -13.30
C ASP A 28 -18.40 -1.88 -13.49
N ASN A 29 -18.35 -3.13 -13.02
CA ASN A 29 -17.24 -4.09 -13.19
C ASN A 29 -15.93 -3.77 -12.44
N GLY A 30 -15.93 -2.78 -11.52
CA GLY A 30 -14.77 -2.48 -10.67
C GLY A 30 -13.57 -1.83 -11.38
N ILE A 31 -13.70 -1.50 -12.67
CA ILE A 31 -12.70 -0.72 -13.44
C ILE A 31 -13.43 0.42 -14.15
N LYS A 32 -12.91 1.64 -13.98
CA LYS A 32 -13.36 2.79 -14.76
C LYS A 32 -12.17 3.65 -15.16
N ILE A 33 -12.10 3.98 -16.43
CA ILE A 33 -11.12 4.93 -16.95
C ILE A 33 -11.90 6.11 -17.55
N LEU A 34 -11.64 7.31 -17.06
CA LEU A 34 -12.30 8.53 -17.53
C LEU A 34 -11.29 9.38 -18.29
N MET A 35 -11.64 9.70 -19.53
CA MET A 35 -10.86 10.60 -20.37
C MET A 35 -11.45 12.00 -20.31
N GLY A 36 -10.64 13.02 -20.43
CA GLY A 36 -11.17 14.36 -20.67
C GLY A 36 -10.08 15.36 -20.96
N GLU A 37 -10.45 16.45 -21.60
CA GLU A 37 -9.54 17.57 -21.86
C GLU A 37 -9.14 18.29 -20.56
N ASN A 38 -8.15 19.18 -20.65
CA ASN A 38 -7.75 19.99 -19.50
C ASN A 38 -8.87 20.95 -19.12
N GLY A 39 -9.16 21.04 -17.81
CA GLY A 39 -10.20 21.92 -17.28
C GLY A 39 -11.59 21.27 -17.11
N THR A 40 -11.81 20.03 -17.54
CA THR A 40 -13.11 19.32 -17.40
C THR A 40 -13.46 18.86 -15.98
N GLY A 41 -12.72 19.31 -14.95
CA GLY A 41 -13.02 18.97 -13.56
C GLY A 41 -12.52 17.61 -13.06
N LYS A 42 -11.79 16.84 -13.88
CA LYS A 42 -11.15 15.53 -13.57
C LYS A 42 -10.64 15.39 -12.13
N THR A 43 -9.63 16.18 -11.76
CA THR A 43 -9.06 16.14 -10.41
C THR A 43 -10.08 16.51 -9.33
N THR A 44 -10.98 17.46 -9.59
CA THR A 44 -11.99 17.88 -8.62
C THR A 44 -12.96 16.73 -8.32
N ILE A 45 -13.41 16.01 -9.36
CA ILE A 45 -14.28 14.84 -9.21
C ILE A 45 -13.58 13.73 -8.42
N LEU A 46 -12.32 13.43 -8.73
CA LEU A 46 -11.53 12.46 -7.98
C LEU A 46 -11.34 12.87 -6.52
N ASN A 47 -11.01 14.14 -6.26
CA ASN A 47 -10.86 14.65 -4.91
C ASN A 47 -12.18 14.59 -4.13
N ILE A 48 -13.33 14.90 -4.75
CA ILE A 48 -14.64 14.76 -4.12
C ILE A 48 -14.87 13.31 -3.72
N LEU A 49 -14.64 12.35 -4.61
CA LEU A 49 -14.76 10.93 -4.31
C LEU A 49 -13.82 10.54 -3.15
N TYR A 50 -12.52 10.78 -3.29
CA TYR A 50 -11.52 10.39 -2.32
C TYR A 50 -11.78 10.99 -0.92
N TYR A 51 -12.06 12.29 -0.82
CA TYR A 51 -12.34 12.94 0.46
C TYR A 51 -13.68 12.53 1.07
N SER A 52 -14.65 12.10 0.25
CA SER A 52 -15.90 11.53 0.75
C SER A 52 -15.66 10.14 1.35
N LEU A 53 -14.89 9.29 0.67
CA LEU A 53 -14.58 7.94 1.15
C LEU A 53 -13.65 7.92 2.37
N THR A 54 -12.76 8.90 2.49
CA THR A 54 -11.87 9.06 3.66
C THR A 54 -12.47 9.93 4.76
N LEU A 55 -13.70 10.42 4.57
CA LEU A 55 -14.37 11.38 5.46
C LEU A 55 -13.53 12.63 5.78
N ASN A 56 -12.68 13.05 4.84
CA ASN A 56 -11.89 14.27 4.98
C ASN A 56 -12.75 15.51 4.67
N TYR A 57 -13.69 15.81 5.57
CA TYR A 57 -14.64 16.92 5.44
C TYR A 57 -13.97 18.28 5.29
N ILE A 58 -12.78 18.42 5.88
CA ILE A 58 -11.91 19.58 5.80
C ILE A 58 -11.50 19.90 4.38
N LYS A 59 -10.98 18.90 3.65
CA LYS A 59 -10.56 19.08 2.26
C LYS A 59 -11.80 19.08 1.34
N LEU A 60 -12.81 18.28 1.67
CA LEU A 60 -14.06 18.19 0.91
C LEU A 60 -14.82 19.52 0.87
N VAL A 61 -15.06 20.20 2.00
CA VAL A 61 -15.88 21.45 2.05
C VAL A 61 -15.32 22.57 1.16
N LYS A 62 -14.01 22.57 0.90
CA LYS A 62 -13.34 23.56 0.05
C LYS A 62 -13.67 23.39 -1.44
N LEU A 63 -14.12 22.20 -1.84
CA LEU A 63 -14.42 21.89 -3.24
C LEU A 63 -15.77 22.47 -3.68
N PRO A 64 -15.92 22.85 -4.96
CA PRO A 64 -17.10 23.56 -5.46
C PRO A 64 -18.21 22.58 -5.87
N PHE A 65 -18.93 21.99 -4.91
CA PHE A 65 -20.09 21.13 -5.16
C PHE A 65 -21.21 21.43 -4.15
N GLU A 66 -22.46 21.03 -4.44
CA GLU A 66 -23.57 21.15 -3.48
C GLU A 66 -23.77 19.86 -2.67
N SER A 67 -23.84 18.71 -3.36
CA SER A 67 -23.95 17.41 -2.71
C SER A 67 -23.29 16.30 -3.51
N VAL A 68 -22.87 15.25 -2.80
CA VAL A 68 -22.30 14.04 -3.37
C VAL A 68 -23.04 12.82 -2.83
N GLU A 69 -23.35 11.87 -3.72
CA GLU A 69 -23.92 10.57 -3.40
C GLU A 69 -23.03 9.47 -3.99
N ILE A 70 -22.57 8.55 -3.15
CA ILE A 70 -21.78 7.38 -3.55
C ILE A 70 -22.61 6.15 -3.25
N SER A 71 -22.86 5.33 -4.27
CA SER A 71 -23.54 4.04 -4.13
C SER A 71 -22.51 2.91 -4.06
N PHE A 72 -22.76 1.92 -3.21
CA PHE A 72 -21.88 0.78 -2.99
C PHE A 72 -22.55 -0.54 -3.40
N GLY A 73 -21.75 -1.58 -3.64
CA GLY A 73 -22.28 -2.92 -3.97
C GLY A 73 -23.06 -3.60 -2.85
N THR A 74 -22.96 -3.09 -1.61
CA THR A 74 -23.79 -3.53 -0.47
C THR A 74 -25.26 -3.09 -0.61
N GLY A 75 -25.56 -2.16 -1.53
CA GLY A 75 -26.86 -1.51 -1.66
C GLY A 75 -27.02 -0.26 -0.77
N GLU A 76 -26.04 0.03 0.10
CA GLU A 76 -26.01 1.28 0.87
C GLU A 76 -25.52 2.45 0.00
N SER A 77 -25.86 3.68 0.43
CA SER A 77 -25.40 4.90 -0.22
C SER A 77 -24.92 5.92 0.80
N LEU A 78 -23.75 6.49 0.58
CA LEU A 78 -23.23 7.63 1.35
C LEU A 78 -23.71 8.94 0.69
N LYS A 79 -24.36 9.82 1.47
CA LYS A 79 -24.89 11.11 1.00
C LYS A 79 -24.32 12.24 1.82
N ILE A 80 -23.54 13.12 1.21
CA ILE A 80 -22.93 14.27 1.90
C ILE A 80 -23.38 15.54 1.19
N LYS A 81 -24.00 16.46 1.94
CA LYS A 81 -24.29 17.82 1.46
C LYS A 81 -23.25 18.79 2.01
N LYS A 82 -22.84 19.75 1.20
CA LYS A 82 -21.89 20.79 1.61
C LYS A 82 -22.41 21.62 2.80
N SER A 83 -23.72 21.81 2.89
CA SER A 83 -24.36 22.50 4.02
C SER A 83 -24.23 21.74 5.35
N ASP A 84 -24.14 20.41 5.33
CA ASP A 84 -23.88 19.61 6.53
C ASP A 84 -22.41 19.72 6.95
N LEU A 85 -21.48 19.76 5.98
CA LEU A 85 -20.04 19.95 6.24
C LEU A 85 -19.75 21.27 6.95
N ASN A 86 -20.38 22.36 6.51
CA ASN A 86 -20.24 23.68 7.12
C ASN A 86 -20.58 23.70 8.63
N ARG A 87 -21.43 22.79 9.11
CA ARG A 87 -21.81 22.70 10.53
C ARG A 87 -20.67 22.18 11.40
N PHE A 88 -19.82 21.29 10.87
CA PHE A 88 -18.69 20.74 11.61
C PHE A 88 -17.60 21.77 11.92
N PHE A 89 -17.59 22.92 11.24
CA PHE A 89 -16.61 24.01 11.45
C PHE A 89 -17.08 25.10 12.42
N ILE A 90 -18.29 24.99 12.97
CA ILE A 90 -18.81 25.91 13.99
C ILE A 90 -18.48 25.32 15.35
N LEU A 91 -17.31 25.65 15.88
CA LEU A 91 -16.89 25.32 17.25
C LEU A 91 -17.30 26.45 18.21
N ASP A 92 -17.79 26.08 19.39
CA ASP A 92 -18.11 27.02 20.46
C ASP A 92 -16.80 27.60 21.05
N ASN A 93 -16.70 28.93 21.17
CA ASN A 93 -15.43 29.64 21.43
C ASN A 93 -15.02 29.70 22.92
N ASP A 94 -15.78 29.11 23.84
CA ASP A 94 -15.69 29.43 25.27
C ASP A 94 -14.71 28.59 26.12
N HIS A 95 -13.88 27.69 25.54
CA HIS A 95 -12.93 26.88 26.33
C HIS A 95 -11.54 27.52 26.48
N PHE A 96 -10.96 27.57 27.68
CA PHE A 96 -9.65 28.16 27.97
C PHE A 96 -8.47 27.60 27.12
N LEU A 97 -8.56 26.35 26.68
CA LEU A 97 -7.55 25.70 25.84
C LEU A 97 -7.76 25.92 24.34
N THR A 98 -8.92 26.41 23.92
CA THR A 98 -9.18 26.72 22.50
C THR A 98 -8.17 27.71 21.97
N HIS A 99 -7.84 28.78 22.71
CA HIS A 99 -6.87 29.78 22.25
C HIS A 99 -5.47 29.22 21.97
N LYS A 100 -5.01 28.21 22.72
CA LYS A 100 -3.68 27.62 22.52
C LYS A 100 -3.69 26.52 21.45
N ILE A 101 -4.80 25.80 21.30
CA ILE A 101 -5.02 24.84 20.22
C ILE A 101 -5.20 25.60 18.90
N TYR A 102 -6.07 26.63 18.83
CA TYR A 102 -6.26 27.52 17.68
C TYR A 102 -5.00 28.31 17.29
N ALA A 103 -4.05 28.52 18.22
CA ALA A 103 -2.78 29.17 17.90
C ALA A 103 -1.82 28.28 17.09
N LYS A 104 -2.02 26.95 17.10
CA LYS A 104 -1.15 25.98 16.43
C LYS A 104 -1.87 25.14 15.38
N LEU A 105 -3.18 24.97 15.52
CA LEU A 105 -4.01 24.16 14.64
C LEU A 105 -5.05 25.05 13.98
N ASN A 106 -5.27 24.83 12.70
CA ASN A 106 -6.38 25.46 12.01
C ASN A 106 -7.73 24.87 12.50
N PRO A 107 -8.85 25.60 12.38
CA PRO A 107 -10.17 25.14 12.85
C PRO A 107 -10.58 23.76 12.29
N GLN A 108 -10.04 23.43 11.12
CA GLN A 108 -10.22 22.16 10.44
C GLN A 108 -9.53 21.01 11.20
N GLU A 109 -8.24 21.12 11.49
CA GLU A 109 -7.47 20.15 12.31
C GLU A 109 -8.10 19.95 13.69
N ILE A 110 -8.62 21.03 14.29
CA ILE A 110 -9.32 20.94 15.58
C ILE A 110 -10.59 20.12 15.44
N SER A 111 -11.38 20.37 14.40
CA SER A 111 -12.60 19.60 14.14
C SER A 111 -12.29 18.11 13.94
N ARG A 112 -11.21 17.77 13.21
CA ARG A 112 -10.73 16.38 13.06
C ARG A 112 -10.31 15.80 14.41
N LEU A 113 -9.52 16.52 15.19
CA LEU A 113 -9.07 16.04 16.49
C LEU A 113 -10.23 15.86 17.48
N VAL A 114 -11.25 16.73 17.45
CA VAL A 114 -12.48 16.55 18.23
C VAL A 114 -13.20 15.25 17.85
N ILE A 115 -13.33 14.98 16.55
CA ILE A 115 -13.92 13.75 16.04
C ILE A 115 -13.08 12.54 16.50
N LEU A 116 -11.75 12.56 16.30
CA LEU A 116 -10.85 11.48 16.68
C LEU A 116 -10.90 11.20 18.20
N ALA A 117 -10.83 12.24 19.03
CA ALA A 117 -10.89 12.10 20.48
C ALA A 117 -12.21 11.51 20.98
N ARG A 118 -13.32 11.71 20.25
CA ARG A 118 -14.62 11.12 20.59
C ARG A 118 -14.82 9.71 20.06
N THR A 119 -14.21 9.38 18.92
CA THR A 119 -14.43 8.14 18.16
C THR A 119 -13.44 7.04 18.54
N GLN A 120 -12.20 7.39 18.87
CA GLN A 120 -11.12 6.47 19.18
C GLN A 120 -10.99 6.21 20.67
N ARG A 121 -10.39 5.07 21.03
CA ARG A 121 -9.91 4.88 22.42
C ARG A 121 -8.70 5.77 22.66
N LEU A 122 -8.44 6.11 23.93
CA LEU A 122 -7.27 6.94 24.29
C LEU A 122 -5.95 6.37 23.73
N SER A 123 -5.80 5.05 23.64
CA SER A 123 -4.61 4.42 23.06
C SER A 123 -4.47 4.72 21.56
N GLU A 124 -5.55 4.58 20.78
CA GLU A 124 -5.59 4.83 19.33
C GLU A 124 -5.45 6.32 19.03
N PHE A 125 -6.09 7.18 19.82
CA PHE A 125 -5.92 8.62 19.72
C PHE A 125 -4.50 9.04 20.06
N LYS A 126 -3.89 8.42 21.07
CA LYS A 126 -2.51 8.72 21.45
C LYS A 126 -1.54 8.33 20.34
N GLU A 127 -1.71 7.15 19.74
CA GLU A 127 -0.94 6.72 18.56
C GLU A 127 -1.13 7.72 17.41
N THR A 128 -2.37 8.11 17.11
CA THR A 128 -2.68 9.14 16.09
C THR A 128 -2.01 10.49 16.38
N ILE A 129 -2.00 10.95 17.62
CA ILE A 129 -1.34 12.20 18.03
C ILE A 129 0.19 12.07 17.98
N GLU A 130 0.75 10.94 18.41
CA GLU A 130 2.19 10.69 18.35
C GLU A 130 2.67 10.61 16.90
N ASP A 131 1.87 10.02 16.01
CA ASP A 131 2.20 9.88 14.59
C ASP A 131 1.99 11.17 13.78
N GLU A 132 0.86 11.86 13.95
CA GLU A 132 0.48 13.02 13.13
C GLU A 132 0.87 14.37 13.77
N PHE A 133 1.01 14.42 15.10
CA PHE A 133 1.21 15.65 15.88
C PHE A 133 2.36 15.49 16.89
N HIS A 134 3.46 14.86 16.47
CA HIS A 134 4.58 14.48 17.34
C HIS A 134 5.24 15.67 18.10
N ASP A 135 5.09 16.90 17.60
CA ASP A 135 5.58 18.15 18.21
C ASP A 135 4.48 18.95 18.95
N PHE A 136 3.34 18.32 19.22
CA PHE A 136 2.25 18.99 19.90
C PHE A 136 2.60 19.21 21.38
N PRO A 137 2.58 20.45 21.88
CA PRO A 137 3.10 20.79 23.20
C PRO A 137 2.16 20.35 24.35
N TYR A 138 1.15 19.54 24.07
CA TYR A 138 0.17 19.07 25.05
C TYR A 138 0.21 17.56 25.19
N PRO A 139 0.16 17.04 26.43
CA PRO A 139 0.00 15.62 26.66
C PRO A 139 -1.28 15.10 25.97
N SER A 140 -1.15 14.05 25.14
CA SER A 140 -2.25 13.51 24.33
C SER A 140 -3.49 13.15 25.16
N ARG A 141 -3.29 12.77 26.43
CA ARG A 141 -4.38 12.48 27.37
C ARG A 141 -5.21 13.71 27.75
N LEU A 142 -4.57 14.86 27.95
CA LEU A 142 -5.26 16.13 28.23
C LEU A 142 -5.95 16.64 26.97
N LEU A 143 -5.28 16.56 25.82
CA LEU A 143 -5.86 16.90 24.53
C LEU A 143 -7.11 16.05 24.25
N TYR A 144 -7.03 14.74 24.46
CA TYR A 144 -8.14 13.79 24.32
C TYR A 144 -9.34 14.14 25.21
N SER A 145 -9.13 14.43 26.50
CA SER A 145 -10.24 14.79 27.40
C SER A 145 -10.91 16.11 27.00
N GLU A 146 -10.12 17.12 26.66
CA GLU A 146 -10.62 18.46 26.33
C GLU A 146 -11.38 18.49 25.02
N LEU A 147 -10.86 17.82 24.00
CA LEU A 147 -11.51 17.70 22.71
C LEU A 147 -12.83 16.91 22.81
N ARG A 148 -12.92 15.91 23.70
CA ARG A 148 -14.20 15.23 23.97
C ARG A 148 -15.22 16.15 24.59
N GLU A 149 -14.81 17.17 25.33
CA GLU A 149 -15.71 18.14 25.97
C GLU A 149 -16.08 19.31 25.05
N MET A 150 -15.37 19.52 23.93
CA MET A 150 -15.69 20.58 22.95
C MET A 150 -17.08 20.39 22.32
N GLY A 151 -17.85 21.49 22.22
CA GLY A 151 -19.22 21.47 21.73
C GLY A 151 -19.34 21.20 20.22
N ILE A 152 -19.56 19.95 19.84
CA ILE A 152 -20.22 19.59 18.57
C ILE A 152 -21.67 19.25 18.89
N LYS A 153 -22.63 19.70 18.07
CA LYS A 153 -24.03 19.32 18.24
C LYS A 153 -24.15 17.80 18.11
N LYS A 154 -24.86 17.15 19.04
CA LYS A 154 -25.09 15.69 19.02
C LYS A 154 -25.66 15.18 17.69
N SER A 155 -26.37 16.01 16.93
CA SER A 155 -26.87 15.69 15.59
C SER A 155 -25.76 15.50 14.56
N ASP A 156 -24.73 16.35 14.60
CA ASP A 156 -23.64 16.35 13.63
C ASP A 156 -22.68 15.19 13.93
N GLU A 157 -22.45 14.91 15.21
CA GLU A 157 -21.74 13.72 15.66
C GLU A 157 -22.42 12.42 15.19
N LYS A 158 -23.75 12.29 15.37
CA LYS A 158 -24.51 11.15 14.86
C LYS A 158 -24.40 11.00 13.34
N LEU A 159 -24.42 12.11 12.61
CA LEU A 159 -24.29 12.11 11.16
C LEU A 159 -22.91 11.58 10.72
N PHE A 160 -21.84 12.06 11.35
CA PHE A 160 -20.48 11.56 11.08
C PHE A 160 -20.36 10.06 11.33
N PHE A 161 -20.87 9.57 12.46
CA PHE A 161 -20.86 8.15 12.77
C PHE A 161 -21.66 7.33 11.76
N ALA A 162 -22.81 7.82 11.31
CA ALA A 162 -23.58 7.13 10.27
C ALA A 162 -22.78 7.02 8.96
N HIS A 163 -22.09 8.08 8.55
CA HIS A 163 -21.23 8.05 7.38
C HIS A 163 -20.05 7.07 7.55
N GLN A 164 -19.44 7.04 8.74
CA GLN A 164 -18.35 6.12 9.06
C GLN A 164 -18.81 4.65 9.03
N GLU A 165 -19.99 4.34 9.57
CA GLU A 165 -20.56 2.99 9.53
C GLU A 165 -20.84 2.52 8.11
N ILE A 166 -21.45 3.37 7.26
CA ILE A 166 -21.70 3.05 5.85
C ILE A 166 -20.38 2.72 5.14
N ILE A 167 -19.35 3.55 5.29
CA ILE A 167 -18.05 3.31 4.64
C ILE A 167 -17.41 2.04 5.17
N LYS A 168 -17.42 1.80 6.49
CA LYS A 168 -16.83 0.61 7.10
C LYS A 168 -17.53 -0.68 6.66
N ASN A 169 -18.83 -0.63 6.42
CA ASN A 169 -19.61 -1.76 5.93
C ASN A 169 -19.36 -2.02 4.44
N ALA A 170 -19.24 -0.94 3.65
CA ALA A 170 -19.10 -1.01 2.20
C ALA A 170 -17.66 -1.24 1.72
N ILE A 171 -16.67 -0.65 2.39
CA ILE A 171 -15.26 -0.66 1.99
C ILE A 171 -14.43 -1.36 3.07
N LYS A 172 -13.86 -2.51 2.69
CA LYS A 172 -12.93 -3.27 3.53
C LYS A 172 -11.48 -3.13 3.11
N ASP A 173 -11.27 -2.70 1.88
CA ASP A 173 -9.98 -2.56 1.22
C ASP A 173 -9.38 -1.17 1.48
N GLU A 174 -8.04 -1.07 1.51
CA GLU A 174 -7.37 0.22 1.68
C GLU A 174 -7.51 1.07 0.40
N ILE A 175 -7.73 2.37 0.57
CA ILE A 175 -7.82 3.31 -0.55
C ILE A 175 -6.43 3.93 -0.82
N LEU A 176 -5.90 3.68 -2.01
CA LEU A 176 -4.68 4.30 -2.52
C LEU A 176 -5.05 5.36 -3.55
N TYR A 177 -4.82 6.63 -3.22
CA TYR A 177 -4.98 7.74 -4.15
C TYR A 177 -3.63 8.24 -4.65
N PHE A 178 -3.47 8.26 -5.97
CA PHE A 178 -2.28 8.72 -6.67
C PHE A 178 -2.63 9.99 -7.43
N PRO A 179 -2.41 11.17 -6.81
CA PRO A 179 -2.65 12.44 -7.48
C PRO A 179 -1.59 12.66 -8.56
N THR A 180 -1.82 13.66 -9.40
CA THR A 180 -0.91 14.06 -10.47
C THR A 180 0.53 14.20 -9.96
N TYR A 181 1.47 13.40 -10.50
CA TYR A 181 2.86 13.36 -9.99
C TYR A 181 3.57 14.72 -10.06
N ARG A 182 3.25 15.53 -11.07
CA ARG A 182 3.71 16.93 -11.17
C ARG A 182 3.33 17.77 -9.95
N ARG A 183 2.11 17.60 -9.41
CA ARG A 183 1.65 18.36 -8.24
C ARG A 183 2.40 17.94 -6.99
N ILE A 184 2.70 16.64 -6.85
CA ILE A 184 3.55 16.11 -5.77
C ILE A 184 4.93 16.80 -5.80
N GLU A 185 5.57 16.91 -6.97
CA GLU A 185 6.87 17.57 -7.11
C GLU A 185 6.80 19.10 -6.91
N GLU A 186 5.78 19.76 -7.47
CA GLU A 186 5.59 21.21 -7.31
C GLU A 186 5.34 21.59 -5.85
N ASP A 187 4.50 20.86 -5.12
CA ASP A 187 4.24 21.07 -3.70
C ASP A 187 5.52 20.89 -2.86
N LEU A 188 6.34 19.88 -3.16
CA LEU A 188 7.64 19.67 -2.53
C LEU A 188 8.62 20.83 -2.78
N SER A 189 8.64 21.36 -4.00
CA SER A 189 9.55 22.45 -4.40
C SER A 189 9.16 23.80 -3.80
N ASN A 190 7.85 24.10 -3.75
CA ASN A 190 7.31 25.36 -3.23
C ASN A 190 7.48 25.49 -1.71
N LEU A 191 7.62 24.37 -1.00
CA LEU A 191 7.82 24.33 0.45
C LEU A 191 9.30 24.49 0.87
N GLY A 192 10.24 24.70 -0.07
CA GLY A 192 11.65 24.98 0.24
C GLY A 192 12.38 23.82 0.95
N ILE A 193 11.90 22.58 0.78
CA ILE A 193 12.31 21.43 1.58
C ILE A 193 13.60 20.83 1.01
N SER A 194 14.71 21.17 1.64
CA SER A 194 15.96 20.41 1.52
C SER A 194 15.94 19.25 2.51
N ASN A 195 15.53 18.05 2.08
CA ASN A 195 15.75 16.70 2.66
C ASN A 195 15.67 16.48 4.20
N LYS A 196 15.21 17.43 5.04
CA LYS A 196 15.27 17.32 6.50
C LYS A 196 14.03 17.74 7.28
N THR A 197 12.96 18.18 6.60
CA THR A 197 11.68 18.49 7.25
C THR A 197 10.60 17.59 6.69
N LYS A 198 10.11 16.67 7.54
CA LYS A 198 8.97 15.78 7.24
C LYS A 198 7.70 16.64 7.23
N ILE A 199 6.98 16.64 6.10
CA ILE A 199 5.70 17.34 5.98
C ILE A 199 4.54 16.34 5.93
N ASN A 200 3.54 16.64 6.75
CA ASN A 200 2.23 16.01 6.93
C ASN A 200 1.30 16.19 5.73
N ASP A 201 1.58 15.52 4.63
CA ASP A 201 0.50 15.08 3.76
C ASP A 201 0.52 13.55 3.77
N GLU A 202 -0.58 12.93 4.20
CA GLU A 202 -0.80 11.48 4.16
C GLU A 202 -0.50 10.88 2.77
N LEU A 203 -0.56 11.71 1.72
CA LEU A 203 -0.15 11.37 0.35
C LEU A 203 1.37 11.47 0.14
N LEU A 204 2.03 12.51 0.64
CA LEU A 204 3.47 12.74 0.46
C LEU A 204 4.34 11.76 1.26
N ILE A 205 3.87 11.31 2.43
CA ILE A 205 4.57 10.32 3.29
C ILE A 205 4.31 8.88 2.82
N LYS A 206 3.29 8.61 2.00
CA LYS A 206 3.00 7.24 1.56
C LYS A 206 3.87 6.77 0.39
N PHE A 207 4.56 7.67 -0.30
CA PHE A 207 5.18 7.39 -1.61
C PHE A 207 6.64 7.83 -1.77
N GLY A 208 7.31 8.25 -0.69
CA GLY A 208 8.74 8.58 -0.72
C GLY A 208 9.62 7.32 -0.86
N LEU A 209 10.79 7.47 -1.50
CA LEU A 209 11.77 6.36 -1.56
C LEU A 209 12.20 5.89 -0.17
N THR A 210 12.23 6.79 0.81
CA THR A 210 12.48 6.44 2.22
C THR A 210 11.47 5.43 2.75
N ASP A 211 10.21 5.49 2.32
CA ASP A 211 9.16 4.58 2.79
C ASP A 211 9.25 3.24 2.08
N VAL A 212 9.67 3.24 0.80
CA VAL A 212 10.06 2.03 0.09
C VAL A 212 11.20 1.31 0.83
N GLU A 213 12.25 2.03 1.21
CA GLU A 213 13.38 1.47 1.97
C GLU A 213 12.92 0.88 3.31
N LYS A 214 12.05 1.58 4.06
CA LYS A 214 11.49 1.06 5.31
C LYS A 214 10.65 -0.21 5.10
N LEU A 215 9.83 -0.27 4.05
CA LEU A 215 9.02 -1.46 3.75
C LEU A 215 9.91 -2.66 3.44
N ILE A 216 10.93 -2.47 2.59
CA ILE A 216 11.92 -3.50 2.28
C ILE A 216 12.62 -3.96 3.57
N GLU A 217 13.12 -3.03 4.38
CA GLU A 217 13.79 -3.38 5.64
C GLU A 217 12.86 -4.06 6.65
N LYS A 218 11.59 -3.67 6.72
CA LYS A 218 10.58 -4.31 7.58
C LYS A 218 10.42 -5.78 7.21
N ILE A 219 10.19 -6.11 5.93
CA ILE A 219 10.05 -7.50 5.49
C ILE A 219 11.34 -8.28 5.73
N LYS A 220 12.50 -7.72 5.40
CA LYS A 220 13.80 -8.38 5.63
C LYS A 220 13.99 -8.73 7.10
N ASN A 221 13.68 -7.80 8.00
CA ASN A 221 13.75 -8.03 9.45
C ASN A 221 12.75 -9.10 9.91
N GLU A 222 11.54 -9.11 9.35
CA GLU A 222 10.54 -10.13 9.65
C GLU A 222 11.00 -11.55 9.24
N ILE A 223 11.55 -11.71 8.02
CA ILE A 223 12.13 -12.98 7.55
C ILE A 223 13.26 -13.44 8.48
N ASN A 224 14.15 -12.52 8.87
CA ASN A 224 15.28 -12.81 9.76
C ASN A 224 14.81 -13.18 11.19
N ASP A 225 13.82 -12.47 11.73
CA ASP A 225 13.28 -12.74 13.07
C ASP A 225 12.58 -14.09 13.15
N ILE A 226 11.80 -14.45 12.11
CA ILE A 226 11.20 -15.79 12.00
C ILE A 226 12.32 -16.84 11.96
N SER A 227 13.35 -16.62 11.15
CA SER A 227 14.49 -17.54 11.04
C SER A 227 15.15 -17.79 12.40
N ILE A 228 15.51 -16.73 13.14
CA ILE A 228 16.20 -16.82 14.43
C ILE A 228 15.36 -17.58 15.46
N LYS A 229 14.09 -17.19 15.65
CA LYS A 229 13.19 -17.82 16.64
C LYS A 229 13.04 -19.32 16.39
N TRP A 230 12.96 -19.71 15.11
CA TRP A 230 12.77 -21.10 14.73
C TRP A 230 14.05 -21.93 14.78
N PHE A 231 15.22 -21.36 14.46
CA PHE A 231 16.49 -22.07 14.68
C PHE A 231 16.66 -22.49 16.14
N SER A 232 16.31 -21.62 17.10
CA SER A 232 16.32 -21.99 18.52
C SER A 232 15.38 -23.15 18.84
N LYS A 233 14.17 -23.16 18.25
CA LYS A 233 13.19 -24.23 18.45
C LYS A 233 13.63 -25.55 17.82
N VAL A 234 14.07 -25.55 16.56
CA VAL A 234 14.54 -26.77 15.85
C VAL A 234 15.77 -27.36 16.53
N ASN A 235 16.70 -26.52 17.03
CA ASN A 235 17.83 -27.03 17.79
C ASN A 235 17.38 -27.73 19.09
N GLY A 236 16.38 -27.19 19.78
CA GLY A 236 15.78 -27.84 20.96
C GLY A 236 15.09 -29.16 20.63
N GLU A 237 14.29 -29.18 19.56
CA GLU A 237 13.62 -30.40 19.08
C GLU A 237 14.64 -31.45 18.62
N MET A 238 15.68 -31.07 17.88
CA MET A 238 16.76 -31.96 17.44
C MET A 238 17.47 -32.61 18.63
N LEU A 239 17.78 -31.84 19.68
CA LEU A 239 18.38 -32.39 20.91
C LEU A 239 17.45 -33.40 21.59
N SER A 240 16.15 -33.11 21.64
CA SER A 240 15.15 -34.04 22.17
C SER A 240 15.12 -35.34 21.38
N GLN A 241 15.09 -35.24 20.05
CA GLN A 241 15.00 -36.38 19.12
C GLN A 241 16.28 -37.24 19.14
N LEU A 242 17.45 -36.63 19.33
CA LEU A 242 18.70 -37.37 19.53
C LEU A 242 18.70 -38.21 20.82
N ILE A 243 17.91 -37.83 21.83
CA ILE A 243 17.77 -38.58 23.09
C ILE A 243 16.68 -39.65 22.97
N THR A 244 15.55 -39.33 22.34
CA THR A 244 14.37 -40.22 22.26
C THR A 244 14.41 -41.20 21.09
N GLY A 245 15.32 -41.00 20.13
CA GLY A 245 15.31 -41.65 18.82
C GLY A 245 14.69 -40.74 17.77
N ILE A 246 15.26 -40.74 16.56
CA ILE A 246 14.81 -39.92 15.43
C ILE A 246 13.89 -40.77 14.56
N GLU A 247 12.65 -40.33 14.41
CA GLU A 247 11.72 -40.91 13.44
C GLU A 247 11.59 -39.99 12.23
N VAL A 248 11.85 -40.53 11.04
CA VAL A 248 11.74 -39.80 9.78
C VAL A 248 10.56 -40.33 9.00
N THR A 249 9.64 -39.44 8.62
CA THR A 249 8.49 -39.78 7.77
C THR A 249 8.88 -39.73 6.29
N GLU A 250 8.09 -40.40 5.44
CA GLU A 250 8.26 -40.30 3.98
C GLU A 250 8.09 -38.85 3.47
N GLU A 251 7.18 -38.07 4.07
CA GLU A 251 7.00 -36.64 3.74
C GLU A 251 8.30 -35.83 3.96
N MET A 252 9.02 -36.12 5.05
CA MET A 252 10.31 -35.46 5.32
C MET A 252 11.40 -35.88 4.32
N ARG A 253 11.38 -37.13 3.86
CA ARG A 253 12.29 -37.61 2.82
C ARG A 253 11.99 -36.92 1.49
N GLU A 254 10.71 -36.79 1.13
CA GLU A 254 10.29 -36.10 -0.09
C GLU A 254 10.62 -34.62 -0.05
N SER A 255 10.42 -33.92 1.08
CA SER A 255 10.68 -32.47 1.17
C SER A 255 12.14 -32.11 0.86
N VAL A 256 13.08 -32.99 1.25
CA VAL A 256 14.53 -32.76 1.06
C VAL A 256 14.98 -33.00 -0.39
N ARG A 257 14.14 -33.56 -1.27
CA ARG A 257 14.47 -33.78 -2.70
C ARG A 257 14.57 -32.49 -3.51
N ASN A 258 13.95 -31.39 -3.07
CA ASN A 258 14.01 -30.12 -3.80
C ASN A 258 15.38 -29.45 -3.64
N GLN A 259 16.23 -29.57 -4.66
CA GLN A 259 17.60 -29.03 -4.64
C GLN A 259 17.64 -27.50 -4.63
N GLU A 260 16.67 -26.82 -5.24
CA GLU A 260 16.63 -25.34 -5.24
C GLU A 260 16.33 -24.82 -3.85
N THR A 261 15.28 -25.38 -3.22
CA THR A 261 14.92 -25.06 -1.83
C THR A 261 16.06 -25.37 -0.87
N LEU A 262 16.71 -26.53 -1.04
CA LEU A 262 17.85 -26.91 -0.21
C LEU A 262 19.03 -25.94 -0.35
N LYS A 263 19.31 -25.45 -1.57
CA LYS A 263 20.38 -24.45 -1.79
C LYS A 263 20.08 -23.15 -1.06
N ILE A 264 18.84 -22.67 -1.11
CA ILE A 264 18.42 -21.44 -0.42
C ILE A 264 18.53 -21.62 1.10
N VAL A 265 17.99 -22.72 1.62
CA VAL A 265 18.03 -23.07 3.05
C VAL A 265 19.46 -23.16 3.58
N LEU A 266 20.35 -23.89 2.89
CA LEU A 266 21.75 -23.98 3.28
C LEU A 266 22.50 -22.67 3.05
N GLY A 267 22.04 -21.84 2.13
CA GLY A 267 22.46 -20.45 1.93
C GLY A 267 22.23 -19.61 3.19
N ARG A 268 21.02 -19.68 3.78
CA ARG A 268 20.60 -18.93 4.97
C ARG A 268 21.39 -19.25 6.24
N ILE A 269 21.95 -20.45 6.34
CA ILE A 269 22.86 -20.82 7.45
C ILE A 269 24.17 -20.01 7.36
N GLY A 270 24.45 -19.38 6.22
CA GLY A 270 25.55 -18.45 6.01
C GLY A 270 26.92 -19.14 5.94
N SER A 271 27.93 -18.44 6.45
CA SER A 271 29.34 -18.90 6.52
C SER A 271 29.59 -19.93 7.62
N ASN A 272 28.59 -20.22 8.47
CA ASN A 272 28.69 -21.20 9.55
C ASN A 272 28.86 -22.64 9.03
N LEU A 273 28.63 -22.87 7.74
CA LEU A 273 28.90 -24.12 7.05
C LEU A 273 29.83 -23.88 5.86
N LYS A 274 30.96 -24.60 5.80
CA LYS A 274 31.92 -24.46 4.70
C LYS A 274 31.31 -24.90 3.38
N MET A 275 31.71 -24.25 2.28
CA MET A 275 31.22 -24.59 0.94
C MET A 275 31.42 -26.07 0.59
N LYS A 276 32.56 -26.65 0.98
CA LYS A 276 32.86 -28.08 0.78
C LYS A 276 31.84 -29.01 1.47
N ASP A 277 31.31 -28.61 2.62
CA ASP A 277 30.34 -29.41 3.35
C ASP A 277 28.93 -29.23 2.78
N LYS A 278 28.59 -28.02 2.30
CA LYS A 278 27.38 -27.79 1.48
C LYS A 278 27.36 -28.67 0.23
N GLU A 279 28.47 -28.73 -0.51
CA GLU A 279 28.61 -29.58 -1.70
C GLU A 279 28.44 -31.07 -1.39
N LYS A 280 28.98 -31.55 -0.27
CA LYS A 280 28.75 -32.93 0.18
C LYS A 280 27.28 -33.18 0.45
N ILE A 281 26.59 -32.26 1.12
CA ILE A 281 25.15 -32.39 1.39
C ILE A 281 24.37 -32.43 0.08
N TYR A 282 24.66 -31.54 -0.88
CA TYR A 282 24.00 -31.56 -2.19
C TYR A 282 24.21 -32.90 -2.92
N ASN A 283 25.44 -33.40 -2.95
CA ASN A 283 25.75 -34.67 -3.61
C ASN A 283 25.09 -35.87 -2.92
N LEU A 284 25.01 -35.87 -1.59
CA LEU A 284 24.31 -36.90 -0.82
C LEU A 284 22.81 -36.89 -1.14
N VAL A 285 22.17 -35.74 -1.03
CA VAL A 285 20.73 -35.58 -1.32
C VAL A 285 20.40 -35.91 -2.78
N SER A 286 21.34 -35.71 -3.71
CA SER A 286 21.14 -36.03 -5.14
C SER A 286 21.17 -37.53 -5.46
N ALA A 287 21.68 -38.37 -4.55
CA ALA A 287 21.79 -39.80 -4.77
C ALA A 287 20.52 -40.52 -4.28
N ASP A 288 19.89 -41.36 -5.11
CA ASP A 288 18.67 -42.09 -4.71
C ASP A 288 18.87 -42.99 -3.48
N ASP A 289 20.09 -43.50 -3.27
CA ASP A 289 20.50 -44.28 -2.10
C ASP A 289 20.40 -43.51 -0.76
N PHE A 290 20.41 -42.17 -0.79
CA PHE A 290 20.34 -41.34 0.41
C PHE A 290 19.01 -41.47 1.14
N TYR A 291 17.93 -41.68 0.38
CA TYR A 291 16.58 -41.80 0.91
C TYR A 291 16.23 -43.22 1.36
N LEU A 292 17.07 -44.20 1.00
CA LEU A 292 16.84 -45.63 1.24
C LEU A 292 17.65 -46.17 2.44
N ARG A 293 18.49 -45.35 3.07
CA ARG A 293 19.40 -45.75 4.17
C ARG A 293 19.05 -45.04 5.48
N GLU A 294 18.69 -45.80 6.52
CA GLU A 294 18.40 -45.31 7.88
C GLU A 294 19.57 -44.52 8.52
N GLY A 295 20.81 -44.73 8.05
CA GLY A 295 22.00 -44.02 8.54
C GLY A 295 22.01 -42.50 8.28
N HIS A 296 21.09 -41.98 7.46
CA HIS A 296 20.97 -40.56 7.17
C HIS A 296 19.76 -39.89 7.83
N ASP A 297 18.98 -40.62 8.61
CA ASP A 297 17.77 -40.11 9.25
C ASP A 297 17.98 -38.83 10.09
N PRO A 298 19.07 -38.68 10.88
CA PRO A 298 19.33 -37.41 11.58
C PRO A 298 19.52 -36.21 10.65
N LEU A 299 20.16 -36.43 9.49
CA LEU A 299 20.38 -35.37 8.52
C LEU A 299 19.08 -35.05 7.77
N VAL A 300 18.31 -36.06 7.38
CA VAL A 300 16.99 -35.86 6.77
C VAL A 300 16.08 -35.10 7.72
N TYR A 301 16.01 -35.49 9.00
CA TYR A 301 15.22 -34.81 10.03
C TYR A 301 15.61 -33.34 10.18
N PHE A 302 16.92 -33.06 10.23
CA PHE A 302 17.39 -31.68 10.36
C PHE A 302 17.06 -30.86 9.11
N LEU A 303 17.36 -31.38 7.91
CA LEU A 303 17.12 -30.66 6.65
C LEU A 303 15.62 -30.44 6.39
N SER A 304 14.76 -31.42 6.67
CA SER A 304 13.31 -31.28 6.48
C SER A 304 12.74 -30.19 7.38
N ASN A 305 13.22 -30.08 8.62
CA ASN A 305 12.81 -29.02 9.53
C ASN A 305 13.29 -27.64 9.07
N LEU A 306 14.47 -27.54 8.48
CA LEU A 306 14.94 -26.29 7.88
C LEU A 306 14.11 -25.90 6.64
N ILE A 307 13.72 -26.87 5.81
CA ILE A 307 12.84 -26.65 4.65
C ILE A 307 11.46 -26.18 5.12
N LYS A 308 10.90 -26.82 6.14
CA LYS A 308 9.63 -26.41 6.76
C LYS A 308 9.66 -24.96 7.26
N ILE A 309 10.81 -24.49 7.76
CA ILE A 309 10.99 -23.07 8.15
C ILE A 309 10.98 -22.17 6.92
N TYR A 310 11.73 -22.53 5.88
CA TYR A 310 11.74 -21.76 4.63
C TYR A 310 10.33 -21.65 4.03
N ASP A 311 9.56 -22.74 4.03
CA ASP A 311 8.19 -22.74 3.52
C ASP A 311 7.27 -21.77 4.27
N GLN A 312 7.49 -21.52 5.57
CA GLN A 312 6.74 -20.51 6.34
C GLN A 312 7.10 -19.06 5.96
N GLN A 313 8.30 -18.82 5.42
CA GLN A 313 8.78 -17.49 5.02
C GLN A 313 8.60 -17.24 3.52
N LYS A 314 8.29 -18.30 2.77
CA LYS A 314 8.21 -18.30 1.32
C LYS A 314 7.24 -17.26 0.75
N GLU A 315 6.17 -16.94 1.45
CA GLU A 315 5.24 -15.88 1.05
C GLU A 315 5.92 -14.49 1.05
N LEU A 316 6.71 -14.19 2.07
CA LEU A 316 7.48 -12.93 2.15
C LEU A 316 8.61 -12.90 1.12
N ASP A 317 9.30 -14.02 0.88
CA ASP A 317 10.29 -14.13 -0.18
C ASP A 317 9.66 -13.90 -1.56
N ASN A 318 8.51 -14.53 -1.83
CA ASN A 318 7.77 -14.36 -3.07
C ASN A 318 7.26 -12.92 -3.22
N ALA A 319 6.87 -12.24 -2.15
CA ALA A 319 6.50 -10.83 -2.17
C ALA A 319 7.66 -9.95 -2.67
N ILE A 320 8.87 -10.13 -2.13
CA ILE A 320 10.07 -9.39 -2.58
C ILE A 320 10.42 -9.72 -4.04
N LYS A 321 10.32 -11.00 -4.42
CA LYS A 321 10.59 -11.46 -5.79
C LYS A 321 9.61 -10.88 -6.80
N ASN A 322 8.31 -10.96 -6.50
CA ASN A 322 7.25 -10.40 -7.35
C ASN A 322 7.39 -8.89 -7.48
N PHE A 323 7.74 -8.18 -6.39
CA PHE A 323 8.07 -6.77 -6.42
C PHE A 323 9.25 -6.46 -7.37
N ALA A 324 10.35 -7.20 -7.23
CA ALA A 324 11.54 -7.02 -8.06
C ALA A 324 11.23 -7.29 -9.53
N ASP A 325 10.54 -8.38 -9.83
CA ASP A 325 10.17 -8.78 -11.19
C ASP A 325 9.22 -7.74 -11.83
N ALA A 326 8.21 -7.27 -11.09
CA ALA A 326 7.31 -6.23 -11.55
C ALA A 326 8.05 -4.92 -11.86
N CYS A 327 9.00 -4.51 -11.01
CA CYS A 327 9.81 -3.31 -11.28
C CYS A 327 10.76 -3.51 -12.46
N ASN A 328 11.38 -4.69 -12.58
CA ASN A 328 12.36 -5.01 -13.63
C ASN A 328 11.78 -4.93 -15.03
N GLU A 329 10.49 -5.19 -15.19
CA GLU A 329 9.76 -5.01 -16.45
C GLU A 329 9.83 -3.57 -16.98
N TYR A 330 9.95 -2.58 -16.09
CA TYR A 330 10.09 -1.17 -16.43
C TYR A 330 11.58 -0.78 -16.48
N LEU A 331 12.34 -1.13 -15.44
CA LEU A 331 13.74 -0.72 -15.25
C LEU A 331 14.71 -1.28 -16.31
N LYS A 332 14.37 -2.39 -16.99
CA LYS A 332 15.22 -2.98 -18.03
C LYS A 332 15.58 -2.01 -19.16
N VAL A 333 14.68 -1.07 -19.48
CA VAL A 333 14.88 -0.04 -20.52
C VAL A 333 16.06 0.87 -20.19
N SER A 334 16.26 1.18 -18.90
CA SER A 334 17.38 2.00 -18.42
C SER A 334 18.59 1.16 -17.97
N LYS A 335 18.61 -0.14 -18.31
CA LYS A 335 19.63 -1.12 -17.91
C LYS A 335 19.74 -1.26 -16.39
N LYS A 336 18.69 -0.95 -15.64
CA LYS A 336 18.63 -1.15 -14.19
C LYS A 336 17.86 -2.42 -13.87
N GLU A 337 18.21 -3.08 -12.77
CA GLU A 337 17.48 -4.25 -12.27
C GLU A 337 17.59 -4.37 -10.76
N PHE A 338 16.48 -4.72 -10.11
CA PHE A 338 16.49 -5.30 -8.78
C PHE A 338 16.89 -6.77 -8.85
N VAL A 339 17.73 -7.19 -7.91
CA VAL A 339 18.16 -8.57 -7.73
C VAL A 339 17.91 -8.93 -6.28
N TYR A 340 17.07 -9.94 -6.08
CA TYR A 340 16.80 -10.51 -4.77
C TYR A 340 17.65 -11.76 -4.55
N ASP A 341 18.47 -11.75 -3.51
CA ASP A 341 19.19 -12.91 -3.01
C ASP A 341 18.38 -13.56 -1.87
N GLU A 342 17.60 -14.59 -2.21
CA GLU A 342 16.77 -15.35 -1.26
C GLU A 342 17.58 -16.01 -0.13
N SER A 343 18.88 -16.26 -0.35
CA SER A 343 19.76 -16.90 0.64
C SER A 343 20.25 -15.91 1.70
N ASN A 344 20.55 -14.67 1.29
CA ASN A 344 21.01 -13.61 2.19
C ASN A 344 19.88 -12.66 2.62
N VAL A 345 18.67 -12.83 2.08
CA VAL A 345 17.52 -11.93 2.29
C VAL A 345 17.91 -10.49 1.94
N GLU A 346 18.62 -10.33 0.82
CA GLU A 346 19.10 -9.03 0.33
C GLU A 346 18.48 -8.67 -1.00
N LEU A 347 17.84 -7.51 -1.05
CA LEU A 347 17.36 -6.90 -2.29
C LEU A 347 18.28 -5.73 -2.66
N LYS A 348 18.91 -5.78 -3.83
CA LYS A 348 19.84 -4.75 -4.32
C LYS A 348 19.47 -4.28 -5.72
N LEU A 349 19.70 -2.99 -5.98
CA LEU A 349 19.50 -2.37 -7.29
C LEU A 349 20.85 -2.30 -8.02
N TYR A 350 20.88 -2.74 -9.27
CA TYR A 350 22.08 -2.74 -10.10
C TYR A 350 21.85 -2.04 -11.43
N ARG A 351 22.93 -1.52 -12.02
CA ARG A 351 23.01 -1.17 -13.45
C ARG A 351 23.86 -2.17 -14.20
N LYS A 352 23.31 -2.75 -15.28
CA LYS A 352 24.04 -3.62 -16.21
C LYS A 352 25.00 -2.81 -17.07
N LYS A 353 26.29 -3.16 -17.01
CA LYS A 353 27.33 -2.64 -17.91
C LYS A 353 27.47 -3.56 -19.12
N GLY A 354 27.89 -3.00 -20.26
CA GLY A 354 27.98 -3.73 -21.54
C GLY A 354 29.03 -4.86 -21.56
N ASN A 355 29.91 -4.90 -20.55
CA ASN A 355 30.95 -5.91 -20.36
C ASN A 355 30.52 -7.08 -19.44
N GLY A 356 29.26 -7.11 -19.00
CA GLY A 356 28.77 -8.12 -18.07
C GLY A 356 28.91 -7.74 -16.59
N ASP A 357 29.60 -6.65 -16.26
CA ASP A 357 29.69 -6.14 -14.90
C ASP A 357 28.38 -5.49 -14.44
N ARG A 358 28.21 -5.41 -13.12
CA ARG A 358 27.11 -4.71 -12.47
C ARG A 358 27.66 -3.64 -11.55
N GLU A 359 26.97 -2.50 -11.52
CA GLU A 359 27.22 -1.41 -10.57
C GLU A 359 26.04 -1.33 -9.62
N GLU A 360 26.30 -1.45 -8.31
CA GLU A 360 25.26 -1.27 -7.29
C GLU A 360 24.83 0.20 -7.23
N LEU A 361 23.52 0.41 -7.18
CA LEU A 361 22.89 1.73 -7.18
C LEU A 361 22.05 1.91 -5.91
N THR A 362 21.86 3.17 -5.53
CA THR A 362 20.85 3.55 -4.53
C THR A 362 19.55 3.96 -5.22
N LEU A 363 18.41 3.85 -4.53
CA LEU A 363 17.10 4.22 -5.07
C LEU A 363 17.02 5.69 -5.52
N ASN A 364 17.82 6.57 -4.90
CA ASN A 364 17.87 7.98 -5.26
C ASN A 364 18.36 8.24 -6.70
N THR A 365 19.03 7.27 -7.32
CA THR A 365 19.53 7.32 -8.71
C THR A 365 18.46 7.00 -9.77
N LEU A 366 17.26 6.63 -9.34
CA LEU A 366 16.10 6.45 -10.21
C LEU A 366 15.62 7.81 -10.76
N SER A 367 15.09 7.81 -11.97
CA SER A 367 14.35 8.94 -12.57
C SER A 367 12.96 9.08 -11.92
N SER A 368 12.27 10.20 -12.12
CA SER A 368 10.94 10.43 -11.53
C SER A 368 9.94 9.31 -11.87
N GLY A 369 9.83 8.94 -13.14
CA GLY A 369 8.97 7.84 -13.57
C GLY A 369 9.36 6.48 -12.96
N GLU A 370 10.66 6.18 -12.85
CA GLU A 370 11.12 4.95 -12.18
C GLU A 370 10.78 4.95 -10.68
N LYS A 371 10.94 6.10 -10.00
CA LYS A 371 10.56 6.24 -8.58
C LYS A 371 9.06 6.01 -8.39
N GLN A 372 8.24 6.54 -9.30
CA GLN A 372 6.79 6.34 -9.28
C GLN A 372 6.43 4.85 -9.37
N ILE A 373 7.02 4.11 -10.32
CA ILE A 373 6.79 2.66 -10.47
C ILE A 373 7.23 1.89 -9.22
N VAL A 374 8.44 2.16 -8.74
CA VAL A 374 9.01 1.49 -7.56
C VAL A 374 8.18 1.77 -6.30
N SER A 375 7.69 2.99 -6.14
CA SER A 375 6.86 3.41 -5.02
C SER A 375 5.46 2.77 -5.06
N LEU A 376 4.85 2.71 -6.24
CA LEU A 376 3.56 2.04 -6.45
C LEU A 376 3.67 0.53 -6.17
N PHE A 377 4.63 -0.14 -6.78
CA PHE A 377 4.76 -1.60 -6.65
C PHE A 377 5.25 -2.04 -5.28
N SER A 378 6.00 -1.20 -4.55
CA SER A 378 6.34 -1.54 -3.17
C SER A 378 5.08 -1.65 -2.31
N ARG A 379 4.07 -0.80 -2.53
CA ARG A 379 2.77 -0.90 -1.84
C ARG A 379 1.97 -2.12 -2.27
N LEU A 380 1.96 -2.45 -3.56
CA LEU A 380 1.17 -3.59 -4.04
C LEU A 380 1.76 -4.94 -3.59
N TYR A 381 3.08 -5.07 -3.59
CA TYR A 381 3.74 -6.36 -3.38
C TYR A 381 4.39 -6.52 -2.00
N LEU A 382 4.86 -5.45 -1.35
CA LEU A 382 5.57 -5.51 -0.06
C LEU A 382 4.70 -5.13 1.13
N ASP A 383 3.39 -4.93 0.93
CA ASP A 383 2.48 -4.88 2.08
C ASP A 383 2.17 -6.32 2.53
N PRO A 384 2.53 -6.73 3.76
CA PRO A 384 2.32 -8.10 4.25
C PRO A 384 0.84 -8.43 4.47
N THR A 385 -0.05 -7.44 4.30
CA THR A 385 -1.48 -7.65 4.41
C THR A 385 -2.05 -8.36 3.17
N GLU A 386 -3.01 -9.26 3.41
CA GLU A 386 -3.83 -9.83 2.34
C GLU A 386 -4.91 -8.87 1.84
N SER A 387 -4.91 -7.62 2.30
CA SER A 387 -5.86 -6.62 1.82
C SER A 387 -5.63 -6.33 0.35
N LYS A 388 -6.75 -6.10 -0.34
CA LYS A 388 -6.75 -5.50 -1.66
C LYS A 388 -6.84 -3.98 -1.51
N PHE A 389 -6.65 -3.30 -2.63
CA PHE A 389 -6.61 -1.86 -2.74
C PHE A 389 -7.68 -1.34 -3.69
N ILE A 390 -8.38 -0.30 -3.25
CA ILE A 390 -9.14 0.61 -4.11
C ILE A 390 -8.13 1.65 -4.62
N ILE A 391 -7.84 1.61 -5.91
CA ILE A 391 -6.81 2.44 -6.53
C ILE A 391 -7.46 3.56 -7.33
N ILE A 392 -7.09 4.79 -7.02
CA ILE A 392 -7.57 5.99 -7.71
C ILE A 392 -6.36 6.74 -8.29
N PHE A 393 -6.33 6.96 -9.61
CA PHE A 393 -5.27 7.68 -10.30
C PHE A 393 -5.76 8.98 -10.93
N ASP A 394 -4.99 10.05 -10.76
CA ASP A 394 -5.12 11.30 -11.50
C ASP A 394 -3.89 11.52 -12.38
N GLU A 395 -4.08 11.48 -13.69
CA GLU A 395 -3.02 11.62 -14.72
C GLU A 395 -1.81 10.71 -14.48
N PRO A 396 -2.01 9.37 -14.42
CA PRO A 396 -0.93 8.40 -14.17
C PRO A 396 0.20 8.46 -15.22
N GLU A 397 -0.05 9.03 -16.39
CA GLU A 397 0.88 9.14 -17.53
C GLU A 397 2.09 10.05 -17.31
N LEU A 398 2.01 11.00 -16.37
CA LEU A 398 3.06 12.00 -16.22
C LEU A 398 4.38 11.36 -15.78
N SER A 399 5.48 11.71 -16.47
CA SER A 399 6.83 11.15 -16.28
C SER A 399 7.03 9.71 -16.75
N LEU A 400 6.03 9.06 -17.37
CA LEU A 400 6.13 7.71 -17.91
C LEU A 400 6.31 7.72 -19.44
N SER A 401 7.08 6.77 -19.97
CA SER A 401 7.16 6.53 -21.42
C SER A 401 5.84 5.96 -21.95
N THR A 402 5.60 6.04 -23.26
CA THR A 402 4.38 5.50 -23.89
C THR A 402 4.23 4.00 -23.68
N GLU A 403 5.33 3.24 -23.71
CA GLU A 403 5.34 1.81 -23.41
C GLU A 403 4.90 1.54 -21.95
N TRP A 404 5.36 2.36 -21.00
CA TRP A 404 5.02 2.20 -19.59
C TRP A 404 3.57 2.60 -19.30
N GLN A 405 3.07 3.63 -19.98
CA GLN A 405 1.67 4.03 -19.92
C GLN A 405 0.76 2.86 -20.32
N ASN A 406 1.08 2.18 -21.42
CA ASN A 406 0.29 1.07 -21.96
C ASN A 406 0.19 -0.15 -21.05
N ARG A 407 1.15 -0.34 -20.16
CA ARG A 407 1.20 -1.52 -19.29
C ARG A 407 0.86 -1.23 -17.83
N LEU A 408 0.88 0.03 -17.39
CA LEU A 408 0.72 0.40 -15.99
C LEU A 408 -0.56 -0.19 -15.36
N LEU A 409 -1.73 0.13 -15.91
CA LEU A 409 -2.99 -0.33 -15.34
C LEU A 409 -3.17 -1.86 -15.46
N PRO A 410 -2.84 -2.50 -16.61
CA PRO A 410 -2.84 -3.97 -16.70
C PRO A 410 -1.92 -4.66 -15.68
N ASP A 411 -0.69 -4.16 -15.49
CA ASP A 411 0.27 -4.74 -14.55
C ASP A 411 -0.18 -4.56 -13.09
N ILE A 412 -0.86 -3.46 -12.75
CA ILE A 412 -1.52 -3.28 -11.44
C ILE A 412 -2.64 -4.31 -11.23
N LEU A 413 -3.49 -4.55 -12.23
CA LEU A 413 -4.57 -5.55 -12.13
C LEU A 413 -4.00 -6.97 -12.04
N LYS A 414 -2.92 -7.26 -12.75
CA LYS A 414 -2.22 -8.55 -12.72
C LYS A 414 -1.63 -8.89 -11.35
N SER A 415 -1.33 -7.89 -10.52
CA SER A 415 -0.91 -8.11 -9.12
C SER A 415 -1.95 -8.83 -8.27
N LYS A 416 -3.23 -8.84 -8.69
CA LYS A 416 -4.40 -9.35 -7.93
C LYS A 416 -4.65 -8.65 -6.59
N LYS A 417 -3.89 -7.59 -6.29
CA LYS A 417 -4.05 -6.76 -5.10
C LYS A 417 -4.94 -5.55 -5.35
N CYS A 418 -5.42 -5.32 -6.57
CA CYS A 418 -6.42 -4.29 -6.86
C CYS A 418 -7.84 -4.89 -6.79
N SER A 419 -8.74 -4.28 -6.02
CA SER A 419 -10.16 -4.65 -5.96
C SER A 419 -11.07 -3.68 -6.71
N PHE A 420 -10.64 -2.43 -6.87
CA PHE A 420 -11.32 -1.40 -7.64
C PHE A 420 -10.29 -0.45 -8.25
N LEU A 421 -10.47 -0.07 -9.51
CA LEU A 421 -9.59 0.86 -10.21
C LEU A 421 -10.41 1.99 -10.84
N LEU A 422 -10.10 3.23 -10.45
CA LEU A 422 -10.57 4.43 -11.13
C LEU A 422 -9.37 5.25 -11.58
N ALA A 423 -9.21 5.43 -12.89
CA ALA A 423 -8.17 6.27 -13.45
C ALA A 423 -8.79 7.42 -14.24
N VAL A 424 -8.20 8.60 -14.12
CA VAL A 424 -8.54 9.75 -14.94
C VAL A 424 -7.30 10.20 -15.69
N THR A 425 -7.39 10.34 -17.01
CA THR A 425 -6.22 10.51 -17.87
C THR A 425 -6.56 11.38 -19.09
N HIS A 426 -5.54 12.00 -19.67
CA HIS A 426 -5.62 12.60 -21.02
C HIS A 426 -4.83 11.79 -22.06
N SER A 427 -4.12 10.75 -21.64
CA SER A 427 -3.29 9.95 -22.52
C SER A 427 -4.03 8.69 -22.97
N PRO A 428 -4.24 8.51 -24.30
CA PRO A 428 -4.86 7.30 -24.81
C PRO A 428 -4.02 6.05 -24.54
N PHE A 429 -2.69 6.21 -24.47
CA PHE A 429 -1.79 5.10 -24.22
C PHE A 429 -2.04 4.39 -22.89
N ILE A 430 -2.68 5.03 -21.91
CA ILE A 430 -3.01 4.41 -20.61
C ILE A 430 -4.05 3.28 -20.73
N PHE A 431 -4.97 3.37 -21.70
CA PHE A 431 -6.09 2.43 -21.85
C PHE A 431 -6.22 1.81 -23.24
N GLU A 432 -5.44 2.23 -24.24
CA GLU A 432 -5.34 1.57 -25.56
C GLU A 432 -4.64 0.20 -25.45
N ASN A 433 -5.23 -0.69 -24.66
CA ASN A 433 -4.79 -2.05 -24.32
C ASN A 433 -6.04 -2.90 -24.05
N ASP A 434 -5.91 -3.96 -23.26
CA ASP A 434 -7.02 -4.81 -22.82
C ASP A 434 -8.05 -4.10 -21.91
N LEU A 435 -7.87 -2.81 -21.62
CA LEU A 435 -8.78 -1.98 -20.83
C LEU A 435 -9.59 -0.95 -21.62
N ASP A 436 -9.48 -0.92 -22.96
CA ASP A 436 -10.17 0.05 -23.82
C ASP A 436 -11.69 0.09 -23.59
N ASP A 437 -12.29 -1.10 -23.38
CA ASP A 437 -13.72 -1.24 -23.10
C ASP A 437 -14.20 -0.49 -21.84
N PHE A 438 -13.29 -0.22 -20.88
CA PHE A 438 -13.58 0.49 -19.64
C PHE A 438 -13.34 2.01 -19.71
N ALA A 439 -12.82 2.52 -20.84
CA ALA A 439 -12.51 3.92 -21.04
C ALA A 439 -13.68 4.71 -21.66
N ARG A 440 -14.08 5.82 -21.05
CA ARG A 440 -15.15 6.69 -21.55
C ARG A 440 -14.80 8.16 -21.34
N GLY A 441 -15.28 9.02 -22.24
CA GLY A 441 -15.20 10.48 -22.07
C GLY A 441 -15.97 10.94 -20.83
N LEU A 442 -15.35 11.77 -20.00
CA LEU A 442 -15.92 12.30 -18.77
C LEU A 442 -17.13 13.18 -19.08
N GLU A 443 -17.08 13.93 -20.18
CA GLU A 443 -18.15 14.78 -20.69
C GLU A 443 -19.47 14.02 -20.93
N MET A 444 -19.42 12.70 -21.15
CA MET A 444 -20.63 11.88 -21.30
C MET A 444 -21.45 11.77 -20.01
N TYR A 445 -20.81 12.04 -18.87
CA TYR A 445 -21.39 11.93 -17.53
C TYR A 445 -21.70 13.29 -16.90
N ILE A 446 -21.38 14.39 -17.58
CA ILE A 446 -21.62 15.76 -17.11
C ILE A 446 -22.86 16.30 -17.82
N ARG A 447 -23.74 16.96 -17.06
CA ARG A 447 -24.92 17.66 -17.57
C ARG A 447 -24.98 19.04 -16.98
N GLU A 448 -25.10 20.06 -17.81
CA GLU A 448 -25.37 21.42 -17.35
C GLU A 448 -26.77 21.51 -16.74
N VAL A 449 -26.88 22.33 -15.70
CA VAL A 449 -28.13 22.65 -15.02
C VAL A 449 -28.41 24.13 -15.28
N ASP A 450 -29.57 24.40 -15.87
CA ASP A 450 -30.06 25.76 -16.15
C ASP A 450 -30.33 26.59 -14.88
#